data_AF-A0A6L7KP57-F1
#
_entry.id   AF-A0A6L7KP57-F1
#
_cell.length_a   1.000
_cell.length_b   1.000
_cell.length_c   1.000
_cell.angle_alpha   90.00
_cell.angle_beta   90.00
_cell.angle_gamma   90.00
#
_symmetry.space_group_name_H-M   'P 1'
#
loop_
_entity.id
_entity.type
_entity.pdbx_description
1 polymer ?
#
loop_
_entity_poly.entity_id
_entity_poly.type
_entity_poly.pdbx_seq_one_letter_code
_entity_poly.pdbx_strand_id
1 'polypeptide(L)'
;AGAATPQAGLMIELDAIAAVALGGTPLTGGYGSVVKTIIGALTLTIVRNGLTIAGVPPSWSQVALGILLIAAIAISLNRSKVDVVK
;
A
#
# COMPACT_ATOMS: atom_id res chain seq x y z
N ALA A 1 7.17 28.45 6.77
CA ALA A 1 8.41 27.69 6.53
C ALA A 1 8.04 26.40 5.81
N GLY A 2 8.05 26.43 4.47
CA GLY A 2 7.79 25.27 3.62
C GLY A 2 9.08 24.51 3.32
N ALA A 3 9.75 24.03 4.36
CA ALA A 3 10.90 23.16 4.17
C ALA A 3 10.38 21.82 3.66
N ALA A 4 10.53 21.56 2.37
CA ALA A 4 10.53 20.21 1.85
C ALA A 4 11.67 19.49 2.56
N THR A 5 11.35 18.80 3.66
CA THR A 5 12.29 17.93 4.32
C THR A 5 12.66 16.85 3.30
N PRO A 6 13.94 16.49 3.13
CA PRO A 6 14.33 15.40 2.23
C PRO A 6 13.63 14.07 2.59
N GLN A 7 13.13 13.95 3.83
CA GLN A 7 12.22 12.89 4.27
C GLN A 7 10.86 12.83 3.57
N ALA A 8 10.37 13.91 2.95
CA ALA A 8 9.06 13.90 2.30
C ALA A 8 9.00 12.93 1.09
N GLY A 9 10.12 12.71 0.41
CA GLY A 9 10.23 11.75 -0.70
C GLY A 9 10.55 10.31 -0.27
N LEU A 10 11.01 10.12 0.97
CA LEU A 10 11.35 8.80 1.48
C LEU A 10 10.06 7.97 1.65
N MET A 11 10.09 6.72 1.16
CA MET A 11 8.98 5.75 1.15
C MET A 11 7.86 5.96 0.11
N ILE A 12 7.90 7.02 -0.71
CA ILE A 12 6.85 7.21 -1.76
C ILE A 12 6.84 6.05 -2.76
N GLU A 13 8.01 5.53 -3.12
CA GLU A 13 8.14 4.37 -4.02
C GLU A 13 7.47 3.12 -3.41
N LEU A 14 7.70 2.89 -2.12
CA LEU A 14 7.15 1.76 -1.39
C LEU A 14 5.63 1.89 -1.23
N ASP A 15 5.14 3.10 -0.93
CA ASP A 15 3.72 3.40 -0.85
C ASP A 15 3.03 3.22 -2.22
N ALA A 16 3.70 3.60 -3.32
CA ALA A 16 3.19 3.38 -4.67
C ALA A 16 3.02 1.89 -4.98
N ILE A 17 4.03 1.07 -4.66
CA ILE A 17 3.95 -0.39 -4.85
C ILE A 17 2.88 -1.00 -3.93
N ALA A 18 2.79 -0.54 -2.67
CA ALA A 18 1.78 -0.99 -1.72
C ALA A 18 0.35 -0.68 -2.19
N ALA A 19 0.11 0.52 -2.71
CA ALA A 19 -1.18 0.93 -3.23
C ALA A 19 -1.60 0.08 -4.44
N VAL A 20 -0.67 -0.21 -5.37
CA VAL A 20 -0.93 -1.05 -6.55
C VAL A 20 -1.20 -2.50 -6.15
N ALA A 21 -0.44 -3.05 -5.19
CA ALA A 21 -0.60 -4.40 -4.67
C ALA A 21 -1.91 -4.57 -3.89
N LEU A 22 -2.24 -3.62 -3.01
CA LEU A 22 -3.52 -3.58 -2.29
C LEU A 22 -4.71 -3.45 -3.23
N GLY A 23 -4.57 -2.66 -4.30
CA GLY A 23 -5.60 -2.55 -5.35
C GLY A 23 -5.80 -3.83 -6.17
N GLY A 24 -4.90 -4.82 -6.05
CA GLY A 24 -4.99 -6.06 -6.82
C GLY A 24 -4.68 -5.87 -8.31
N THR A 25 -3.97 -4.80 -8.64
CA THR A 25 -3.46 -4.52 -9.99
C THR A 25 -2.22 -5.38 -10.25
N PRO A 26 -2.13 -6.10 -11.39
CA PRO A 26 -1.02 -7.02 -11.64
C PRO A 26 0.32 -6.28 -11.75
N LEU A 27 1.30 -6.70 -10.95
CA LEU A 27 2.67 -6.17 -10.96
C LEU A 27 3.51 -6.69 -12.14
N THR A 28 3.10 -7.81 -12.74
CA THR A 28 3.82 -8.53 -13.81
C THR A 28 3.64 -7.93 -15.21
N GLY A 29 2.87 -6.83 -15.33
CA GLY A 29 2.52 -6.22 -16.62
C GLY A 29 1.41 -6.97 -17.37
N GLY A 30 0.77 -6.30 -18.34
CA GLY A 30 -0.30 -6.89 -19.16
C GLY A 30 -1.52 -5.97 -19.27
N TYR A 31 -2.38 -5.92 -18.25
CA TYR A 31 -3.58 -5.06 -18.20
C TYR A 31 -3.97 -4.78 -16.74
N GLY A 32 -3.91 -3.52 -16.31
CA GLY A 32 -4.28 -3.09 -14.95
C GLY A 32 -5.22 -1.88 -14.98
N SER A 33 -6.13 -1.77 -14.02
CA SER A 33 -7.09 -0.65 -13.95
C SER A 33 -6.64 0.39 -12.94
N VAL A 34 -6.51 1.65 -13.38
CA VAL A 34 -6.19 2.81 -12.52
C VAL A 34 -7.17 2.93 -11.35
N VAL A 35 -8.46 2.64 -11.58
CA VAL A 35 -9.50 2.72 -10.55
C VAL A 35 -9.21 1.79 -9.38
N LYS A 36 -8.72 0.57 -9.66
CA LYS A 36 -8.37 -0.40 -8.62
C LYS A 36 -7.18 0.08 -7.78
N THR A 37 -6.17 0.69 -8.43
CA THR A 37 -5.03 1.30 -7.75
C THR A 37 -5.44 2.49 -6.88
N ILE A 38 -6.36 3.34 -7.35
CA ILE A 38 -6.89 4.46 -6.56
C ILE A 38 -7.54 3.96 -5.27
N ILE A 39 -8.33 2.88 -5.35
CA ILE A 39 -8.94 2.25 -4.16
C ILE A 39 -7.86 1.72 -3.21
N GLY A 40 -6.79 1.11 -3.75
CA GLY A 40 -5.64 0.67 -2.96
C GLY A 40 -4.90 1.83 -2.28
N ALA A 41 -4.68 2.93 -2.99
CA ALA A 41 -4.04 4.14 -2.46
C ALA A 41 -4.87 4.81 -1.35
N LEU A 42 -6.20 4.85 -1.52
CA LEU A 42 -7.15 5.29 -0.49
C LEU A 42 -7.05 4.41 0.76
N THR A 43 -7.03 3.09 0.58
CA THR A 43 -6.91 2.13 1.68
C THR A 43 -5.61 2.32 2.44
N LEU A 44 -4.48 2.45 1.73
CA LEU A 44 -3.17 2.71 2.33
C LEU A 44 -3.17 4.01 3.14
N THR A 45 -3.77 5.07 2.58
CA THR A 45 -3.89 6.38 3.25
C THR A 45 -4.74 6.27 4.51
N ILE A 46 -5.85 5.54 4.49
CA ILE A 46 -6.71 5.32 5.66
C ILE A 46 -5.95 4.56 6.75
N VAL A 47 -5.21 3.50 6.40
CA VAL A 47 -4.41 2.73 7.37
C VAL A 47 -3.35 3.62 8.02
N ARG A 48 -2.65 4.43 7.23
CA ARG A 48 -1.61 5.34 7.73
C ARG A 48 -2.18 6.41 8.67
N ASN A 49 -3.32 6.99 8.31
CA ASN A 49 -4.02 7.95 9.18
C ASN A 49 -4.57 7.25 10.43
N GLY A 50 -5.09 6.03 10.32
CA GLY A 50 -5.59 5.23 11.43
C GLY A 50 -4.51 4.90 12.46
N LEU A 51 -3.32 4.49 12.00
CA LEU A 51 -2.16 4.26 12.87
C LEU A 51 -1.69 5.54 13.57
N THR A 52 -1.77 6.68 12.87
CA THR A 52 -1.42 7.99 13.43
C THR A 52 -2.40 8.41 14.53
N ILE A 53 -3.71 8.25 14.30
CA ILE A 53 -4.75 8.56 15.28
C ILE A 53 -4.71 7.59 16.47
N ALA A 54 -4.36 6.32 16.23
CA ALA A 54 -4.14 5.33 17.28
C ALA A 54 -2.91 5.62 18.16
N GLY A 55 -2.16 6.70 17.90
CA GLY A 55 -1.01 7.10 18.71
C GLY A 55 0.21 6.20 18.51
N VAL A 56 0.28 5.45 17.40
CA VAL A 56 1.42 4.57 17.12
C VAL A 56 2.64 5.42 16.77
N PRO A 57 3.81 5.19 17.42
CA PRO A 57 5.02 5.92 17.09
C PRO A 57 5.43 5.75 15.61
N PRO A 58 6.03 6.76 14.97
CA PRO A 58 6.40 6.71 13.55
C PRO A 58 7.27 5.51 13.16
N SER A 59 8.20 5.12 14.04
CA SER A 59 9.05 3.94 13.86
C SER A 59 8.25 2.64 13.70
N TRP A 60 7.20 2.47 14.52
CA TRP A 60 6.32 1.31 14.45
C TRP A 60 5.34 1.40 13.28
N SER A 61 4.91 2.60 12.89
CA SER A 61 4.08 2.80 11.70
C SER A 61 4.80 2.35 10.42
N GLN A 62 6.10 2.62 10.32
CA GLN A 62 6.91 2.21 9.17
C GLN A 62 7.06 0.68 9.09
N VAL A 63 7.27 0.02 10.24
CA VAL A 63 7.30 -1.45 10.32
C VAL A 63 5.92 -2.04 9.97
N ALA A 64 4.84 -1.45 10.46
CA ALA A 64 3.48 -1.89 10.15
C ALA A 64 3.16 -1.77 8.65
N LEU A 65 3.58 -0.69 7.99
CA LEU A 65 3.45 -0.52 6.54
C LEU A 65 4.26 -1.57 5.76
N GLY A 66 5.47 -1.92 6.22
CA GLY A 66 6.26 -3.00 5.64
C GLY A 66 5.58 -4.37 5.75
N ILE A 67 5.02 -4.68 6.93
CA ILE A 67 4.25 -5.92 7.14
C ILE A 67 3.00 -5.94 6.27
N LEU A 68 2.28 -4.81 6.19
CA LEU A 68 1.10 -4.64 5.34
C LEU A 68 1.44 -4.92 3.86
N LEU A 69 2.56 -4.38 3.36
CA LEU A 69 3.04 -4.61 2.01
C LEU A 69 3.31 -6.10 1.76
N ILE A 70 4.06 -6.76 2.66
CA ILE A 70 4.38 -8.18 2.54
C ILE A 70 3.09 -9.01 2.52
N ALA A 71 2.13 -8.71 3.39
CA ALA A 71 0.83 -9.38 3.42
C ALA A 71 0.04 -9.14 2.13
N ALA A 72 -0.01 -7.90 1.64
CA ALA A 72 -0.70 -7.55 0.40
C ALA A 72 -0.10 -8.29 -0.81
N ILE A 73 1.23 -8.35 -0.90
CA ILE A 73 1.94 -9.09 -1.96
C ILE A 73 1.72 -10.60 -1.79
N ALA A 74 1.80 -11.14 -0.58
CA ALA A 74 1.55 -12.56 -0.33
C ALA A 74 0.14 -12.97 -0.79
N ILE A 75 -0.87 -12.16 -0.50
CA ILE A 75 -2.24 -12.37 -0.97
C ILE A 75 -2.33 -12.21 -2.49
N SER A 76 -1.66 -11.19 -3.05
CA SER A 76 -1.63 -10.93 -4.50
C SER A 76 -0.97 -12.07 -5.28
N LEU A 77 0.11 -12.65 -4.77
CA LEU A 77 0.83 -13.78 -5.38
C LEU A 77 0.08 -15.10 -5.19
N ASN A 78 -0.58 -15.28 -4.04
CA ASN A 78 -1.39 -16.45 -3.76
C ASN A 78 -2.75 -16.44 -4.50
N ARG A 79 -2.98 -15.47 -5.39
CA ARG A 79 -4.21 -15.32 -6.18
C ARG A 79 -4.36 -16.33 -7.33
N SER A 80 -3.58 -17.41 -7.37
CA SER A 80 -3.94 -18.59 -8.17
C SER A 80 -5.30 -19.20 -7.77
N LYS A 81 -5.97 -18.77 -6.69
CA LYS A 81 -7.29 -19.30 -6.27
C LYS A 81 -8.35 -18.31 -5.74
N VAL A 82 -8.15 -16.99 -5.79
CA VAL A 82 -9.14 -16.01 -5.22
C VAL A 82 -9.81 -15.15 -6.29
N ASP A 83 -9.97 -15.69 -7.50
CA ASP A 83 -10.98 -15.24 -8.48
C ASP A 83 -12.04 -16.34 -8.74
N VAL A 84 -12.10 -17.34 -7.84
CA VAL A 84 -13.20 -18.32 -7.75
C VAL A 84 -14.18 -17.85 -6.68
N VAL A 85 -14.73 -16.65 -6.86
CA VAL A 85 -16.04 -16.33 -6.29
C VAL A 85 -16.89 -15.87 -7.46
N LYS A 86 -17.44 -16.89 -8.14
CA LYS A 86 -18.58 -16.91 -9.08
C LYS A 86 -19.04 -15.58 -9.65
#